data_AF-A0A542DYB9-F1
#
_entry.id   AF-A0A542DYB9-F1
#
_cell.length_a   1.000
_cell.length_b   1.000
_cell.length_c   1.000
_cell.angle_alpha   90.00
_cell.angle_beta   90.00
_cell.angle_gamma   90.00
#
_symmetry.space_group_name_H-M   'P 1'
#
loop_
_entity.id
_entity.type
_entity.pdbx_description
1 polymer ?
#
loop_
_entity_poly.entity_id
_entity_poly.type
_entity_poly.pdbx_seq_one_letter_code
_entity_poly.pdbx_strand_id
1 'polypeptide(L)'
;MPHRLLVRPSGLLTGALAVASGLVVAAAGLVGTAPGARAAGAVDLQRGSDYLAGQLTGAPGVTGRYAAGFGQADLGLTIDTGLALAATGRDQSALADVVAFVEHGTDPNGQSLGSWTGITDHAAGVRPDYRSGGSIAKAVVLEQVVGHDPASVGGLDLLTNLAETVCRKPDANGCAARGNYRYATSVFSQALGVVAQTRAGQDATRPLAYLAGLQAADGSFPSLLPSSGDQDVDSTAMAAMALDLVPGHSAAVDRAVAWVASRQGADGGFAGTSGSSLNTAGLAAQGLALRPSTYGATLARVRAFLGAHQNADGGFGISTTETASDVRASAQALGGAVGTSFGTLRLATTLPGAGAGGSPPPTGTPTPRPTGPRPTSPAPRPSTPAPVPAGAGGSGSGGGAVGPRTGPALGSGVGPGAPGTGSSSPTPAASATSTPSTSSPSSSSPSTPSPSSPSSASGTATASGAGSTPPPTAGGPSTQRTSATTGGVNPLWWVVLAVAVGFGVVLVRTLRGRPTPARHPGAHR
;
A
#
# COMPACT_ATOMS: atom_id res chain seq x y z
N MET A 1 -55.97 68.69 -17.21
CA MET A 1 -55.12 69.71 -16.54
C MET A 1 -54.69 69.15 -15.18
N PRO A 2 -53.62 69.65 -14.54
CA PRO A 2 -52.22 69.76 -14.98
C PRO A 2 -51.28 69.01 -13.98
N HIS A 3 -49.94 68.93 -14.05
CA HIS A 3 -48.88 69.46 -14.94
C HIS A 3 -48.16 68.26 -15.65
N ARG A 4 -47.05 68.29 -16.42
CA ARG A 4 -45.90 69.22 -16.65
C ARG A 4 -44.85 69.19 -15.50
N LEU A 5 -43.51 69.23 -15.67
CA LEU A 5 -42.51 69.39 -16.76
C LEU A 5 -41.34 68.39 -16.46
N LEU A 6 -40.21 68.15 -17.18
CA LEU A 6 -39.56 68.34 -18.51
C LEU A 6 -38.23 67.50 -18.45
N VAL A 7 -37.35 67.25 -19.44
CA VAL A 7 -37.17 67.49 -20.89
C VAL A 7 -36.26 66.36 -21.47
N ARG A 8 -36.00 66.35 -22.78
CA ARG A 8 -34.83 65.68 -23.43
C ARG A 8 -34.27 66.62 -24.50
N PRO A 9 -32.93 66.71 -24.66
CA PRO A 9 -32.33 66.41 -25.98
C PRO A 9 -30.90 65.80 -25.88
N SER A 10 -30.20 65.38 -26.94
CA SER A 10 -30.57 64.72 -28.22
C SER A 10 -29.29 64.34 -28.98
N GLY A 11 -29.35 63.33 -29.84
CA GLY A 11 -28.30 63.03 -30.85
C GLY A 11 -27.45 61.78 -30.55
N LEU A 12 -26.96 61.04 -31.55
CA LEU A 12 -27.12 61.16 -33.01
C LEU A 12 -27.09 59.78 -33.69
N LEU A 13 -27.74 59.70 -34.86
CA LEU A 13 -27.46 58.82 -36.02
C LEU A 13 -27.05 57.35 -35.81
N THR A 14 -27.89 56.44 -36.33
CA THR A 14 -27.45 55.43 -37.31
C THR A 14 -28.65 54.98 -38.15
N GLY A 15 -28.43 54.43 -39.34
CA GLY A 15 -29.50 54.14 -40.30
C GLY A 15 -29.31 52.84 -41.09
N ALA A 16 -30.33 52.54 -41.90
CA ALA A 16 -30.42 51.59 -43.04
C ALA A 16 -29.59 50.29 -43.05
N LEU A 17 -30.28 49.19 -43.36
CA LEU A 17 -29.67 47.89 -43.69
C LEU A 17 -28.76 47.97 -44.92
N ALA A 18 -27.68 47.20 -44.90
CA ALA A 18 -27.09 46.60 -46.10
C ALA A 18 -26.68 45.15 -45.78
N VAL A 19 -27.02 44.21 -46.67
CA VAL A 19 -26.64 42.79 -46.53
C VAL A 19 -25.31 42.57 -47.25
N ALA A 20 -24.33 42.00 -46.55
CA ALA A 20 -23.06 41.58 -47.13
C ALA A 20 -22.65 40.20 -46.57
N SER A 21 -22.55 39.20 -47.45
CA SER A 21 -22.17 37.84 -47.08
C SER A 21 -20.66 37.74 -46.81
N GLY A 22 -20.26 37.83 -45.54
CA GLY A 22 -18.86 37.70 -45.12
C GLY A 22 -18.44 36.24 -44.90
N LEU A 23 -17.54 35.73 -45.74
CA LEU A 23 -16.94 34.40 -45.58
C LEU A 23 -15.91 34.43 -44.45
N VAL A 24 -16.33 34.16 -43.21
CA VAL A 24 -15.41 34.07 -42.07
C VAL A 24 -14.61 32.78 -42.15
N VAL A 25 -13.40 32.87 -42.73
CA VAL A 25 -12.37 31.85 -42.56
C VAL A 25 -11.97 31.86 -41.09
N ALA A 26 -12.50 30.90 -40.33
CA ALA A 26 -12.13 30.68 -38.95
C ALA A 26 -10.70 30.16 -38.87
N ALA A 27 -9.73 31.09 -38.85
CA ALA A 27 -8.35 30.80 -38.51
C ALA A 27 -8.29 30.33 -37.05
N ALA A 28 -8.48 29.03 -36.85
CA ALA A 28 -8.36 28.35 -35.57
C ALA A 28 -6.89 28.36 -35.14
N GLY A 29 -6.45 29.50 -34.59
CA GLY A 29 -5.12 29.62 -34.00
C GLY A 29 -4.98 28.60 -32.89
N LEU A 30 -4.05 27.65 -33.07
CA LEU A 30 -3.64 26.77 -31.99
C LEU A 30 -2.97 27.62 -30.91
N VAL A 31 -3.77 28.03 -29.92
CA VAL A 31 -3.25 28.45 -28.61
C VAL A 31 -2.70 27.19 -27.96
N GLY A 32 -1.52 26.78 -28.40
CA GLY A 32 -0.75 25.72 -27.77
C GLY A 32 -0.45 26.15 -26.35
N THR A 33 -1.19 25.59 -25.38
CA THR A 33 -0.94 25.80 -23.97
C THR A 33 0.46 25.28 -23.66
N ALA A 34 1.43 26.20 -23.52
CA ALA A 34 2.78 25.85 -23.16
C ALA A 34 2.75 24.99 -21.88
N PRO A 35 3.50 23.86 -21.82
CA PRO A 35 3.50 23.01 -20.64
C PRO A 35 3.91 23.86 -19.43
N GLY A 36 3.02 23.91 -18.43
CA GLY A 36 3.15 24.82 -17.30
C GLY A 36 4.51 24.68 -16.62
N ALA A 37 5.22 25.79 -16.45
CA ALA A 37 6.51 25.80 -15.77
C ALA A 37 6.37 25.15 -14.39
N ARG A 38 7.13 24.09 -14.13
CA ARG A 38 7.10 23.38 -12.85
C ARG A 38 7.45 24.34 -11.72
N ALA A 39 6.74 24.23 -10.61
CA ALA A 39 7.18 24.87 -9.37
C ALA A 39 8.59 24.36 -9.02
N ALA A 40 9.50 25.28 -8.71
CA ALA A 40 10.87 24.91 -8.35
C ALA A 40 10.86 24.02 -7.10
N GLY A 41 11.54 22.87 -7.13
CA GLY A 41 11.51 21.88 -6.07
C GLY A 41 10.28 20.95 -6.08
N ALA A 42 9.52 20.85 -7.18
CA ALA A 42 8.52 19.79 -7.38
C ALA A 42 9.14 18.57 -8.07
N VAL A 43 8.72 17.36 -7.66
CA VAL A 43 9.15 16.07 -8.22
C VAL A 43 8.84 15.98 -9.72
N ASP A 44 9.83 15.54 -10.51
CA ASP A 44 9.65 15.14 -11.90
C ASP A 44 9.01 13.74 -11.96
N LEU A 45 7.68 13.72 -12.02
CA LEU A 45 6.89 12.48 -12.12
C LEU A 45 7.17 11.69 -13.41
N GLN A 46 7.66 12.33 -14.49
CA GLN A 46 8.02 11.61 -15.71
C GLN A 46 9.37 10.92 -15.50
N ARG A 47 10.42 11.67 -15.12
CA ARG A 47 11.76 11.11 -14.90
C ARG A 47 11.78 9.97 -13.88
N GLY A 48 10.97 10.06 -12.83
CA GLY A 48 10.84 8.96 -11.86
C GLY A 48 10.07 7.74 -12.39
N SER A 49 9.11 7.93 -13.29
CA SER A 49 8.42 6.83 -13.97
C SER A 49 9.33 6.19 -15.04
N ASP A 50 10.10 7.01 -15.78
CA ASP A 50 11.18 6.57 -16.69
C ASP A 50 12.21 5.71 -15.95
N TYR A 51 12.63 6.13 -14.74
CA TYR A 51 13.53 5.36 -13.87
C TYR A 51 12.92 3.99 -13.51
N LEU A 52 11.71 3.96 -12.94
CA LEU A 52 11.07 2.70 -12.53
C LEU A 52 10.87 1.74 -13.72
N ALA A 53 10.43 2.26 -14.86
CA ALA A 53 10.26 1.52 -16.11
C ALA A 53 11.60 0.97 -16.62
N GLY A 54 12.66 1.77 -16.61
CA GLY A 54 14.00 1.33 -16.98
C GLY A 54 14.49 0.15 -16.15
N GLN A 55 14.29 0.20 -14.83
CA GLN A 55 14.70 -0.89 -13.92
C GLN A 55 13.96 -2.22 -14.17
N LEU A 56 12.75 -2.20 -14.75
CA LEU A 56 11.99 -3.43 -15.12
C LEU A 56 12.56 -4.17 -16.35
N THR A 57 13.47 -3.55 -17.10
CA THR A 57 14.00 -4.05 -18.39
C THR A 57 15.48 -4.43 -18.35
N GLY A 58 16.15 -4.25 -17.20
CA GLY A 58 17.61 -4.29 -17.06
C GLY A 58 18.29 -5.66 -17.24
N ALA A 59 17.56 -6.73 -17.54
CA ALA A 59 18.12 -8.07 -17.72
C ALA A 59 17.48 -8.82 -18.91
N PRO A 60 18.25 -9.53 -19.76
CA PRO A 60 17.70 -10.29 -20.89
C PRO A 60 16.67 -11.34 -20.43
N GLY A 61 15.48 -11.32 -21.04
CA GLY A 61 14.38 -12.20 -20.64
C GLY A 61 13.63 -11.76 -19.38
N VAL A 62 13.89 -10.55 -18.88
CA VAL A 62 13.15 -9.91 -17.78
C VAL A 62 12.35 -8.74 -18.35
N THR A 63 11.03 -8.93 -18.43
CA THR A 63 10.05 -7.95 -18.90
C THR A 63 8.95 -7.82 -17.85
N GLY A 64 8.57 -6.59 -17.49
CA GLY A 64 7.46 -6.34 -16.56
C GLY A 64 7.70 -6.75 -15.10
N ARG A 65 8.95 -7.04 -14.69
CA ARG A 65 9.25 -7.47 -13.32
C ARG A 65 10.61 -7.02 -12.81
N TYR A 66 10.76 -6.97 -11.50
CA TYR A 66 12.08 -6.94 -10.86
C TYR A 66 12.61 -8.34 -10.58
N ALA A 67 13.94 -8.45 -10.60
CA ALA A 67 14.66 -9.63 -10.18
C ALA A 67 15.32 -9.41 -8.80
N ALA A 68 14.97 -10.24 -7.84
CA ALA A 68 15.70 -10.41 -6.60
C ALA A 68 17.00 -11.21 -6.82
N GLY A 69 17.72 -11.50 -5.74
CA GLY A 69 18.86 -12.41 -5.76
C GLY A 69 18.51 -13.75 -6.44
N PHE A 70 19.46 -14.31 -7.19
CA PHE A 70 19.28 -15.54 -7.98
C PHE A 70 18.17 -15.47 -9.07
N GLY A 71 17.77 -14.25 -9.49
CA GLY A 71 16.88 -14.04 -10.63
C GLY A 71 15.38 -14.22 -10.34
N GLN A 72 15.04 -14.55 -9.09
CA GLN A 72 13.67 -14.72 -8.60
C GLN A 72 12.85 -13.43 -8.77
N ALA A 73 11.54 -13.51 -8.96
CA ALA A 73 10.68 -12.33 -9.11
C ALA A 73 10.38 -11.67 -7.77
N ASP A 74 10.77 -10.40 -7.58
CA ASP A 74 10.19 -9.59 -6.51
C ASP A 74 8.82 -9.06 -6.97
N LEU A 75 7.81 -9.92 -6.91
CA LEU A 75 6.41 -9.57 -7.16
C LEU A 75 5.92 -8.46 -6.23
N GLY A 76 6.43 -8.42 -4.99
CA GLY A 76 6.06 -7.39 -4.01
C GLY A 76 6.47 -5.99 -4.44
N LEU A 77 7.68 -5.84 -4.98
CA LEU A 77 8.25 -4.59 -5.50
C LEU A 77 7.73 -4.26 -6.92
N THR A 78 7.49 -5.29 -7.72
CA THR A 78 6.90 -5.18 -9.07
C THR A 78 5.50 -4.57 -8.98
N ILE A 79 4.67 -5.06 -8.05
CA ILE A 79 3.35 -4.48 -7.78
C ILE A 79 3.45 -3.06 -7.21
N ASP A 80 4.39 -2.77 -6.29
CA ASP A 80 4.58 -1.40 -5.76
C ASP A 80 4.90 -0.39 -6.88
N THR A 81 5.64 -0.81 -7.90
CA THR A 81 5.87 0.00 -9.11
C THR A 81 4.62 0.13 -9.97
N GLY A 82 3.84 -0.94 -10.17
CA GLY A 82 2.55 -0.85 -10.85
C GLY A 82 1.62 0.18 -10.20
N LEU A 83 1.55 0.19 -8.87
CA LEU A 83 0.80 1.19 -8.10
C LEU A 83 1.37 2.61 -8.26
N ALA A 84 2.69 2.77 -8.32
CA ALA A 84 3.35 4.06 -8.53
C ALA A 84 3.08 4.62 -9.95
N LEU A 85 3.26 3.82 -11.00
CA LEU A 85 2.98 4.21 -12.39
C LEU A 85 1.49 4.54 -12.60
N ALA A 86 0.59 3.76 -11.97
CA ALA A 86 -0.83 4.05 -11.99
C ALA A 86 -1.20 5.36 -11.26
N ALA A 87 -0.46 5.72 -10.20
CA ALA A 87 -0.63 7.00 -9.50
C ALA A 87 -0.08 8.19 -10.30
N THR A 88 1.09 8.07 -10.96
CA THR A 88 1.64 9.15 -11.80
C THR A 88 0.88 9.30 -13.12
N GLY A 89 0.16 8.26 -13.56
CA GLY A 89 -0.52 8.17 -14.85
C GLY A 89 0.46 8.07 -16.02
N ARG A 90 1.69 7.61 -15.77
CA ARG A 90 2.79 7.57 -16.75
C ARG A 90 3.15 6.15 -17.16
N ASP A 91 3.86 6.06 -18.27
CA ASP A 91 4.50 4.84 -18.78
C ASP A 91 3.57 3.63 -18.78
N GLN A 92 2.39 3.83 -19.37
CA GLN A 92 1.31 2.83 -19.44
C GLN A 92 1.73 1.54 -20.15
N SER A 93 2.80 1.56 -20.96
CA SER A 93 3.43 0.34 -21.47
C SER A 93 4.07 -0.47 -20.34
N ALA A 94 4.95 0.15 -19.55
CA ALA A 94 5.60 -0.52 -18.41
C ALA A 94 4.59 -0.94 -17.34
N LEU A 95 3.51 -0.18 -17.15
CA LEU A 95 2.39 -0.61 -16.29
C LEU A 95 1.64 -1.82 -16.86
N ALA A 96 1.38 -1.87 -18.17
CA ALA A 96 0.78 -3.02 -18.82
C ALA A 96 1.70 -4.25 -18.77
N ASP A 97 3.02 -4.07 -18.94
CA ASP A 97 4.02 -5.13 -18.79
C ASP A 97 4.05 -5.68 -17.35
N VAL A 98 3.93 -4.80 -16.33
CA VAL A 98 3.81 -5.18 -14.91
C VAL A 98 2.55 -5.99 -14.65
N VAL A 99 1.39 -5.53 -15.12
CA VAL A 99 0.12 -6.25 -14.94
C VAL A 99 0.16 -7.59 -15.66
N ALA A 100 0.61 -7.64 -16.91
CA ALA A 100 0.76 -8.90 -17.65
C ALA A 100 1.71 -9.90 -16.97
N PHE A 101 2.79 -9.43 -16.32
CA PHE A 101 3.64 -10.31 -15.50
C PHE A 101 2.97 -10.76 -14.20
N VAL A 102 2.18 -9.91 -13.54
CA VAL A 102 1.42 -10.29 -12.33
C VAL A 102 0.31 -11.30 -12.67
N GLU A 103 -0.42 -11.10 -13.77
CA GLU A 103 -1.51 -11.98 -14.21
C GLU A 103 -1.02 -13.31 -14.80
N HIS A 104 0.01 -13.29 -15.64
CA HIS A 104 0.38 -14.43 -16.50
C HIS A 104 1.87 -14.78 -16.47
N GLY A 105 2.68 -14.03 -15.73
CA GLY A 105 4.11 -14.23 -15.64
C GLY A 105 4.52 -15.44 -14.80
N THR A 106 5.66 -16.01 -15.14
CA THR A 106 6.40 -16.97 -14.31
C THR A 106 7.89 -16.73 -14.54
N ASP A 107 8.69 -16.75 -13.48
CA ASP A 107 10.12 -16.51 -13.57
C ASP A 107 10.93 -17.80 -13.89
N PRO A 108 12.26 -17.70 -14.14
CA PRO A 108 13.10 -18.86 -14.42
C PRO A 108 13.22 -19.90 -13.28
N ASN A 109 12.72 -19.59 -12.08
CA ASN A 109 12.68 -20.48 -10.92
C ASN A 109 11.28 -21.09 -10.70
N GLY A 110 10.29 -20.77 -11.54
CA GLY A 110 8.90 -21.23 -11.39
C GLY A 110 8.03 -20.38 -10.45
N GLN A 111 8.50 -19.20 -10.03
CA GLN A 111 7.70 -18.30 -9.19
C GLN A 111 6.70 -17.54 -10.05
N SER A 112 5.42 -17.61 -9.66
CA SER A 112 4.29 -16.89 -10.25
C SER A 112 3.47 -16.23 -9.14
N LEU A 113 2.45 -15.44 -9.49
CA LEU A 113 1.53 -14.87 -8.50
C LEU A 113 0.92 -15.95 -7.58
N GLY A 114 0.53 -17.10 -8.14
CA GLY A 114 -0.10 -18.19 -7.38
C GLY A 114 0.82 -18.88 -6.37
N SER A 115 2.11 -19.06 -6.69
CA SER A 115 3.08 -19.63 -5.73
C SER A 115 3.58 -18.58 -4.74
N TRP A 116 3.83 -17.33 -5.17
CA TRP A 116 4.23 -16.23 -4.26
C TRP A 116 3.15 -15.85 -3.24
N THR A 117 1.87 -16.01 -3.58
CA THR A 117 0.75 -15.84 -2.64
C THR A 117 0.45 -17.08 -1.79
N GLY A 118 1.00 -18.25 -2.14
CA GLY A 118 0.67 -19.54 -1.54
C GLY A 118 -0.70 -20.12 -1.97
N ILE A 119 -1.39 -19.52 -2.94
CA ILE A 119 -2.70 -20.00 -3.43
C ILE A 119 -2.55 -21.33 -4.17
N THR A 120 -1.54 -21.46 -5.03
CA THR A 120 -1.30 -22.71 -5.79
C THR A 120 -0.98 -23.87 -4.86
N ASP A 121 -0.12 -23.65 -3.86
CA ASP A 121 0.27 -24.65 -2.87
C ASP A 121 -0.94 -25.10 -2.02
N HIS A 122 -1.81 -24.15 -1.65
CA HIS A 122 -3.07 -24.46 -0.97
C HIS A 122 -3.99 -25.32 -1.84
N ALA A 123 -4.18 -24.95 -3.11
CA ALA A 123 -4.99 -25.71 -4.06
C ALA A 123 -4.44 -27.12 -4.33
N ALA A 124 -3.11 -27.28 -4.28
CA ALA A 124 -2.43 -28.58 -4.35
C ALA A 124 -2.50 -29.39 -3.02
N GLY A 125 -3.10 -28.85 -1.97
CA GLY A 125 -3.26 -29.52 -0.68
C GLY A 125 -1.97 -29.59 0.17
N VAL A 126 -0.98 -28.75 -0.13
CA VAL A 126 0.25 -28.61 0.68
C VAL A 126 -0.14 -28.13 2.08
N ARG A 127 0.55 -28.63 3.12
CA ARG A 127 0.28 -28.26 4.52
C ARG A 127 1.58 -27.93 5.28
N PRO A 128 1.58 -26.94 6.19
CA PRO A 128 0.45 -26.08 6.59
C PRO A 128 -0.02 -25.11 5.47
N ASP A 129 -1.15 -24.43 5.69
CA ASP A 129 -1.70 -23.43 4.76
C ASP A 129 -0.83 -22.17 4.75
N TYR A 130 -0.04 -21.99 3.69
CA TYR A 130 0.93 -20.91 3.53
C TYR A 130 0.38 -19.63 2.87
N ARG A 131 -0.94 -19.54 2.62
CA ARG A 131 -1.52 -18.37 1.94
C ARG A 131 -1.24 -17.05 2.67
N SER A 132 -0.52 -16.17 2.00
CA SER A 132 -0.13 -14.85 2.51
C SER A 132 -1.20 -13.81 2.18
N GLY A 133 -2.09 -13.53 3.13
CA GLY A 133 -3.14 -12.54 2.97
C GLY A 133 -2.60 -11.13 2.67
N GLY A 134 -1.41 -10.78 3.18
CA GLY A 134 -0.71 -9.54 2.82
C GLY A 134 -0.26 -9.51 1.35
N SER A 135 0.29 -10.61 0.83
CA SER A 135 0.69 -10.72 -0.59
C SER A 135 -0.53 -10.69 -1.51
N ILE A 136 -1.58 -11.45 -1.17
CA ILE A 136 -2.83 -11.53 -1.93
C ILE A 136 -3.50 -10.14 -1.95
N ALA A 137 -3.59 -9.46 -0.81
CA ALA A 137 -4.14 -8.12 -0.71
C ALA A 137 -3.38 -7.11 -1.59
N LYS A 138 -2.04 -7.15 -1.61
CA LYS A 138 -1.25 -6.26 -2.46
C LYS A 138 -1.61 -6.43 -3.95
N ALA A 139 -1.71 -7.69 -4.42
CA ALA A 139 -2.13 -7.97 -5.79
C ALA A 139 -3.57 -7.49 -6.07
N VAL A 140 -4.53 -7.79 -5.18
CA VAL A 140 -5.93 -7.32 -5.32
C VAL A 140 -6.02 -5.79 -5.45
N VAL A 141 -5.20 -5.03 -4.71
CA VAL A 141 -5.19 -3.57 -4.82
C VAL A 141 -4.69 -3.11 -6.20
N LEU A 142 -3.69 -3.76 -6.80
CA LEU A 142 -3.23 -3.44 -8.16
C LEU A 142 -4.34 -3.65 -9.20
N GLU A 143 -4.97 -4.82 -9.20
CA GLU A 143 -6.03 -5.15 -10.17
C GLU A 143 -7.21 -4.17 -10.06
N GLN A 144 -7.63 -3.86 -8.83
CA GLN A 144 -8.66 -2.83 -8.60
C GLN A 144 -8.22 -1.42 -9.02
N VAL A 145 -6.92 -1.10 -8.98
CA VAL A 145 -6.39 0.19 -9.44
C VAL A 145 -6.43 0.26 -10.96
N VAL A 146 -5.98 -0.76 -11.69
CA VAL A 146 -5.99 -0.76 -13.17
C VAL A 146 -7.37 -1.05 -13.77
N GLY A 147 -8.30 -1.58 -12.97
CA GLY A 147 -9.71 -1.80 -13.34
C GLY A 147 -10.04 -3.23 -13.76
N HIS A 148 -9.14 -4.18 -13.48
CA HIS A 148 -9.33 -5.61 -13.73
C HIS A 148 -10.16 -6.26 -12.60
N ASP A 149 -10.72 -7.46 -12.85
CA ASP A 149 -11.49 -8.21 -11.86
C ASP A 149 -10.55 -9.09 -10.98
N PRO A 150 -10.39 -8.79 -9.68
CA PRO A 150 -9.51 -9.56 -8.82
C PRO A 150 -10.02 -10.97 -8.47
N ALA A 151 -11.21 -11.35 -8.94
CA ALA A 151 -11.72 -12.72 -8.87
C ALA A 151 -11.28 -13.61 -10.07
N SER A 152 -10.57 -13.06 -11.07
CA SER A 152 -10.23 -13.77 -12.31
C SER A 152 -8.77 -13.55 -12.78
N VAL A 153 -7.84 -13.36 -11.84
CA VAL A 153 -6.45 -12.94 -12.10
C VAL A 153 -5.58 -14.15 -12.45
N GLY A 154 -5.23 -14.33 -13.72
CA GLY A 154 -4.42 -15.49 -14.13
C GLY A 154 -5.07 -16.86 -13.90
N GLY A 155 -6.41 -16.89 -13.75
CA GLY A 155 -7.16 -18.08 -13.33
C GLY A 155 -7.24 -18.27 -11.80
N LEU A 156 -6.82 -17.28 -11.01
CA LEU A 156 -6.93 -17.25 -9.55
C LEU A 156 -8.04 -16.29 -9.10
N ASP A 157 -8.90 -16.76 -8.20
CA ASP A 157 -9.77 -15.88 -7.41
C ASP A 157 -8.99 -15.38 -6.18
N LEU A 158 -8.43 -14.18 -6.27
CA LEU A 158 -7.67 -13.57 -5.17
C LEU A 158 -8.60 -13.09 -4.05
N LEU A 159 -9.85 -12.72 -4.36
CA LEU A 159 -10.80 -12.17 -3.40
C LEU A 159 -11.39 -13.22 -2.47
N THR A 160 -11.72 -14.41 -2.98
CA THR A 160 -12.11 -15.55 -2.14
C THR A 160 -10.92 -16.02 -1.30
N ASN A 161 -9.73 -16.14 -1.88
CA ASN A 161 -8.53 -16.52 -1.13
C ASN A 161 -8.18 -15.50 -0.02
N LEU A 162 -8.27 -14.20 -0.29
CA LEU A 162 -8.07 -13.16 0.73
C LEU A 162 -9.07 -13.30 1.88
N ALA A 163 -10.36 -13.47 1.57
CA ALA A 163 -11.41 -13.64 2.58
C ALA A 163 -11.20 -14.89 3.45
N GLU A 164 -10.67 -15.98 2.89
CA GLU A 164 -10.34 -17.19 3.66
C GLU A 164 -9.12 -17.02 4.58
N THR A 165 -8.18 -16.13 4.28
CA THR A 165 -7.05 -15.85 5.18
C THR A 165 -7.45 -15.11 6.46
N VAL A 166 -8.71 -14.66 6.63
CA VAL A 166 -9.17 -13.93 7.83
C VAL A 166 -9.18 -14.84 9.07
N CYS A 167 -8.19 -14.62 9.93
CA CYS A 167 -7.92 -15.39 11.14
C CYS A 167 -9.10 -15.36 12.13
N ARG A 168 -9.54 -16.55 12.57
CA ARG A 168 -10.61 -16.70 13.57
C ARG A 168 -10.11 -16.54 15.01
N LYS A 169 -8.82 -16.81 15.23
CA LYS A 169 -8.07 -16.75 16.49
C LYS A 169 -6.57 -16.65 16.16
N PRO A 170 -5.67 -16.31 17.11
CA PRO A 170 -4.24 -16.52 16.92
C PRO A 170 -3.89 -18.00 16.74
N ASP A 171 -2.86 -18.28 15.93
CA ASP A 171 -2.27 -19.61 15.74
C ASP A 171 -0.78 -19.52 15.33
N ALA A 172 -0.05 -20.64 15.39
CA ALA A 172 1.37 -20.69 15.03
C ALA A 172 1.63 -20.64 13.50
N ASN A 173 0.58 -20.61 12.67
CA ASN A 173 0.66 -20.65 11.22
C ASN A 173 0.44 -19.23 10.63
N GLY A 174 0.93 -18.20 11.32
CA GLY A 174 0.88 -16.81 10.84
C GLY A 174 -0.40 -16.03 11.17
N CYS A 175 -1.25 -16.48 12.10
CA CYS A 175 -2.34 -15.65 12.64
C CYS A 175 -1.91 -14.95 13.94
N ALA A 176 -1.71 -13.63 13.89
CA ALA A 176 -1.38 -12.83 15.08
C ALA A 176 -2.58 -12.63 16.02
N ALA A 177 -3.81 -12.56 15.49
CA ALA A 177 -5.03 -12.32 16.26
C ALA A 177 -6.30 -12.75 15.50
N ARG A 178 -7.48 -12.61 16.12
CA ARG A 178 -8.77 -12.68 15.41
C ARG A 178 -8.98 -11.41 14.58
N GLY A 179 -9.25 -11.57 13.28
CA GLY A 179 -9.40 -10.47 12.32
C GLY A 179 -8.12 -10.10 11.56
N ASN A 180 -6.96 -10.57 12.01
CA ASN A 180 -5.74 -10.51 11.21
C ASN A 180 -5.90 -11.31 9.91
N TYR A 181 -5.26 -10.92 8.82
CA TYR A 181 -5.08 -11.81 7.66
C TYR A 181 -3.86 -12.71 7.89
N ARG A 182 -3.95 -14.00 7.53
CA ARG A 182 -2.84 -14.97 7.69
C ARG A 182 -1.56 -14.47 7.00
N TYR A 183 -0.44 -14.49 7.74
CA TYR A 183 0.87 -13.94 7.36
C TYR A 183 0.89 -12.44 7.00
N ALA A 184 -0.16 -11.66 7.28
CA ALA A 184 -0.05 -10.20 7.35
C ALA A 184 0.66 -9.82 8.68
N THR A 185 1.98 -9.87 8.66
CA THR A 185 2.89 -9.63 9.80
C THR A 185 3.18 -8.15 10.07
N SER A 186 2.52 -7.24 9.37
CA SER A 186 2.64 -5.78 9.58
C SER A 186 1.30 -5.07 9.42
N VAL A 187 1.15 -3.91 10.06
CA VAL A 187 -0.03 -3.06 9.90
C VAL A 187 -0.17 -2.58 8.45
N PHE A 188 0.93 -2.28 7.76
CA PHE A 188 0.95 -2.06 6.31
C PHE A 188 0.21 -3.17 5.54
N SER A 189 0.50 -4.44 5.86
CA SER A 189 -0.10 -5.61 5.21
C SER A 189 -1.57 -5.80 5.60
N GLN A 190 -1.91 -5.57 6.88
CA GLN A 190 -3.29 -5.62 7.38
C GLN A 190 -4.16 -4.53 6.74
N ALA A 191 -3.61 -3.33 6.57
CA ALA A 191 -4.28 -2.19 5.95
C ALA A 191 -4.55 -2.44 4.46
N LEU A 192 -3.60 -3.00 3.71
CA LEU A 192 -3.84 -3.44 2.33
C LEU A 192 -5.00 -4.45 2.23
N GLY A 193 -5.09 -5.41 3.14
CA GLY A 193 -6.21 -6.38 3.15
C GLY A 193 -7.57 -5.72 3.38
N VAL A 194 -7.64 -4.77 4.33
CA VAL A 194 -8.87 -3.97 4.57
C VAL A 194 -9.23 -3.13 3.34
N VAL A 195 -8.25 -2.47 2.71
CA VAL A 195 -8.43 -1.71 1.46
C VAL A 195 -8.97 -2.60 0.35
N ALA A 196 -8.34 -3.75 0.11
CA ALA A 196 -8.71 -4.72 -0.91
C ALA A 196 -10.15 -5.22 -0.75
N GLN A 197 -10.54 -5.69 0.44
CA GLN A 197 -11.90 -6.20 0.68
C GLN A 197 -12.96 -5.08 0.63
N THR A 198 -12.67 -3.92 1.20
CA THR A 198 -13.62 -2.78 1.22
C THR A 198 -13.87 -2.25 -0.19
N ARG A 199 -12.83 -2.11 -1.02
CA ARG A 199 -12.95 -1.71 -2.44
C ARG A 199 -13.69 -2.73 -3.31
N ALA A 200 -13.72 -4.00 -2.90
CA ALA A 200 -14.51 -5.06 -3.54
C ALA A 200 -15.95 -5.21 -2.99
N GLY A 201 -16.33 -4.44 -1.96
CA GLY A 201 -17.63 -4.59 -1.30
C GLY A 201 -17.79 -5.88 -0.48
N GLN A 202 -16.69 -6.56 -0.13
CA GLN A 202 -16.71 -7.75 0.74
C GLN A 202 -16.83 -7.38 2.23
N ASP A 203 -17.19 -8.36 3.07
CA ASP A 203 -17.21 -8.21 4.54
C ASP A 203 -15.79 -8.02 5.12
N ALA A 204 -15.35 -6.77 5.20
CA ALA A 204 -14.14 -6.36 5.89
C ALA A 204 -14.34 -6.15 7.41
N THR A 205 -15.51 -6.46 8.00
CA THR A 205 -15.86 -6.03 9.37
C THR A 205 -14.87 -6.53 10.43
N ARG A 206 -14.42 -7.80 10.36
CA ARG A 206 -13.47 -8.34 11.34
C ARG A 206 -12.04 -7.81 11.14
N PRO A 207 -11.51 -7.75 9.90
CA PRO A 207 -10.21 -7.11 9.64
C PRO A 207 -10.15 -5.62 9.95
N LEU A 208 -11.22 -4.88 9.67
CA LEU A 208 -11.36 -3.46 10.01
C LEU A 208 -11.39 -3.24 11.52
N ALA A 209 -12.19 -4.03 12.25
CA ALA A 209 -12.26 -3.96 13.71
C ALA A 209 -10.93 -4.33 14.38
N TYR A 210 -10.19 -5.30 13.82
CA TYR A 210 -8.83 -5.60 14.28
C TYR A 210 -7.86 -4.45 13.98
N LEU A 211 -7.87 -3.91 12.76
CA LEU A 211 -7.03 -2.77 12.37
C LEU A 211 -7.28 -1.56 13.27
N ALA A 212 -8.54 -1.14 13.44
CA ALA A 212 -8.91 -0.02 14.29
C ALA A 212 -8.52 -0.25 15.77
N GLY A 213 -8.55 -1.50 16.23
CA GLY A 213 -8.10 -1.89 17.59
C GLY A 213 -6.59 -1.83 17.83
N LEU A 214 -5.78 -1.57 16.79
CA LEU A 214 -4.33 -1.37 16.90
C LEU A 214 -3.93 0.10 17.06
N GLN A 215 -4.88 1.05 17.02
CA GLN A 215 -4.55 2.47 17.21
C GLN A 215 -4.19 2.77 18.67
N ALA A 216 -3.01 3.33 18.89
CA ALA A 216 -2.56 3.82 20.19
C ALA A 216 -3.31 5.11 20.60
N ALA A 217 -3.23 5.45 21.89
CA ALA A 217 -3.94 6.61 22.45
C ALA A 217 -3.53 7.96 21.84
N ASP A 218 -2.31 8.07 21.30
CA ASP A 218 -1.79 9.26 20.60
C ASP A 218 -2.14 9.32 19.11
N GLY A 219 -2.81 8.29 18.57
CA GLY A 219 -3.19 8.17 17.17
C GLY A 219 -2.29 7.28 16.31
N SER A 220 -1.12 6.90 16.81
CA SER A 220 -0.16 6.04 16.09
C SER A 220 -0.62 4.59 15.93
N PHE A 221 0.04 3.87 15.03
CA PHE A 221 -0.05 2.43 14.87
C PHE A 221 1.36 1.80 14.94
N PRO A 222 1.47 0.54 15.41
CA PRO A 222 2.70 -0.23 15.35
C PRO A 222 3.03 -0.64 13.91
N SER A 223 4.29 -0.99 13.66
CA SER A 223 4.73 -1.54 12.38
C SER A 223 4.36 -3.02 12.26
N LEU A 224 4.73 -3.82 13.26
CA LEU A 224 4.66 -5.29 13.21
C LEU A 224 3.44 -5.89 13.93
N LEU A 225 3.07 -7.11 13.53
CA LEU A 225 1.97 -7.90 14.08
C LEU A 225 2.45 -9.31 14.49
N PRO A 226 2.24 -9.75 15.75
CA PRO A 226 1.63 -9.00 16.86
C PRO A 226 2.47 -7.78 17.29
N SER A 227 1.80 -6.72 17.74
CA SER A 227 2.42 -5.44 18.10
C SER A 227 3.39 -5.58 19.28
N SER A 228 4.49 -4.81 19.21
CA SER A 228 5.44 -4.66 20.32
C SER A 228 5.22 -3.39 21.16
N GLY A 229 4.20 -2.58 20.84
CA GLY A 229 3.99 -1.24 21.42
C GLY A 229 4.81 -0.13 20.75
N ASP A 230 5.40 -0.44 19.59
CA ASP A 230 6.10 0.47 18.69
C ASP A 230 5.16 1.49 18.00
N GLN A 231 5.73 2.55 17.43
CA GLN A 231 5.02 3.59 16.68
C GLN A 231 5.71 3.79 15.33
N ASP A 232 4.96 3.66 14.23
CA ASP A 232 5.50 3.67 12.86
C ASP A 232 4.71 4.64 11.95
N VAL A 233 5.43 5.45 11.17
CA VAL A 233 4.84 6.45 10.26
C VAL A 233 4.24 5.78 9.03
N ASP A 234 4.94 4.81 8.44
CA ASP A 234 4.49 4.07 7.26
C ASP A 234 3.15 3.37 7.58
N SER A 235 3.13 2.62 8.69
CA SER A 235 1.94 1.92 9.15
C SER A 235 0.82 2.84 9.64
N THR A 236 1.12 3.97 10.28
CA THR A 236 0.08 4.94 10.69
C THR A 236 -0.59 5.57 9.47
N ALA A 237 0.18 5.92 8.42
CA ALA A 237 -0.36 6.43 7.18
C ALA A 237 -1.21 5.38 6.43
N MET A 238 -0.73 4.12 6.37
CA MET A 238 -1.48 3.02 5.77
C MET A 238 -2.79 2.71 6.51
N ALA A 239 -2.76 2.66 7.84
CA ALA A 239 -3.95 2.47 8.65
C ALA A 239 -4.95 3.63 8.47
N ALA A 240 -4.49 4.87 8.41
CA ALA A 240 -5.33 6.03 8.10
C ALA A 240 -6.01 5.88 6.72
N MET A 241 -5.26 5.52 5.68
CA MET A 241 -5.79 5.31 4.32
C MET A 241 -6.83 4.17 4.23
N ALA A 242 -6.65 3.11 5.02
CA ALA A 242 -7.60 1.99 5.08
C ALA A 242 -8.86 2.33 5.89
N LEU A 243 -8.74 3.10 6.97
CA LEU A 243 -9.85 3.51 7.83
C LEU A 243 -10.72 4.59 7.17
N ASP A 244 -10.14 5.49 6.37
CA ASP A 244 -10.88 6.59 5.71
C ASP A 244 -11.86 6.09 4.63
N LEU A 245 -11.71 4.83 4.18
CA LEU A 245 -12.68 4.16 3.30
C LEU A 245 -14.03 3.87 3.96
N VAL A 246 -14.09 3.77 5.29
CA VAL A 246 -15.27 3.23 5.99
C VAL A 246 -15.92 4.31 6.87
N PRO A 247 -17.21 4.63 6.64
CA PRO A 247 -17.95 5.58 7.45
C PRO A 247 -17.90 5.25 8.95
N GLY A 248 -17.76 6.30 9.78
CA GLY A 248 -17.66 6.18 11.25
C GLY A 248 -16.24 6.19 11.80
N HIS A 249 -15.21 6.02 10.96
CA HIS A 249 -13.80 6.01 11.41
C HIS A 249 -13.07 7.36 11.32
N SER A 250 -13.75 8.46 10.97
CA SER A 250 -13.14 9.79 10.76
C SER A 250 -12.26 10.23 11.93
N ALA A 251 -12.74 10.16 13.17
CA ALA A 251 -11.96 10.55 14.35
C ALA A 251 -10.72 9.68 14.61
N ALA A 252 -10.69 8.43 14.11
CA ALA A 252 -9.49 7.59 14.16
C ALA A 252 -8.47 8.03 13.10
N VAL A 253 -8.93 8.32 11.87
CA VAL A 253 -8.11 8.89 10.80
C VAL A 253 -7.54 10.24 11.20
N ASP A 254 -8.35 11.12 11.78
CA ASP A 254 -7.94 12.48 12.17
C ASP A 254 -6.80 12.43 13.21
N ARG A 255 -6.87 11.52 14.19
CA ARG A 255 -5.76 11.27 15.13
C ARG A 255 -4.51 10.70 14.45
N ALA A 256 -4.68 9.75 13.53
CA ALA A 256 -3.56 9.16 12.80
C ALA A 256 -2.81 10.19 11.94
N VAL A 257 -3.55 11.01 11.18
CA VAL A 257 -2.98 12.07 10.34
C VAL A 257 -2.40 13.20 11.18
N ALA A 258 -3.01 13.56 12.32
CA ALA A 258 -2.42 14.49 13.28
C ALA A 258 -1.11 13.97 13.88
N TRP A 259 -1.04 12.68 14.21
CA TRP A 259 0.19 12.06 14.70
C TRP A 259 1.28 12.06 13.62
N VAL A 260 0.96 11.66 12.38
CA VAL A 260 1.90 11.74 11.24
C VAL A 260 2.39 13.17 11.04
N ALA A 261 1.50 14.17 11.03
CA ALA A 261 1.89 15.57 10.93
C ALA A 261 2.86 16.02 12.04
N SER A 262 2.72 15.47 13.26
CA SER A 262 3.63 15.74 14.38
C SER A 262 5.02 15.11 14.25
N ARG A 263 5.23 14.17 13.32
CA ARG A 263 6.52 13.52 13.06
C ARG A 263 7.35 14.20 11.96
N GLN A 264 6.80 15.20 11.26
CA GLN A 264 7.52 15.87 10.18
C GLN A 264 8.68 16.72 10.71
N GLY A 265 9.88 16.50 10.17
CA GLY A 265 11.10 17.22 10.53
C GLY A 265 11.11 18.70 10.12
N ALA A 266 12.19 19.39 10.53
CA ALA A 266 12.46 20.78 10.15
C ALA A 266 12.82 20.91 8.66
N ASP A 267 13.44 19.87 8.10
CA ASP A 267 13.73 19.65 6.67
C ASP A 267 12.46 19.40 5.82
N GLY A 268 11.34 19.03 6.46
CA GLY A 268 10.11 18.60 5.79
C GLY A 268 10.01 17.09 5.56
N GLY A 269 11.04 16.32 5.92
CA GLY A 269 11.09 14.87 5.85
C GLY A 269 10.57 14.17 7.10
N PHE A 270 10.88 12.88 7.24
CA PHE A 270 10.53 12.04 8.39
C PHE A 270 11.72 11.15 8.74
N ALA A 271 12.02 10.97 10.03
CA ALA A 271 13.20 10.22 10.46
C ALA A 271 13.12 8.73 10.05
N GLY A 272 14.21 8.24 9.46
CA GLY A 272 14.51 6.83 9.24
C GLY A 272 15.87 6.45 9.85
N THR A 273 16.39 5.28 9.50
CA THR A 273 17.64 4.73 10.06
C THR A 273 18.89 5.57 9.73
N SER A 274 18.90 6.24 8.59
CA SER A 274 20.07 6.88 7.96
C SER A 274 19.79 8.35 7.57
N GLY A 275 19.16 9.10 8.47
CA GLY A 275 18.67 10.46 8.20
C GLY A 275 17.16 10.46 7.91
N SER A 276 16.67 11.39 7.09
CA SER A 276 15.25 11.39 6.72
C SER A 276 14.97 10.37 5.62
N SER A 277 13.91 9.58 5.76
CA SER A 277 13.50 8.54 4.80
C SER A 277 12.64 9.11 3.68
N LEU A 278 12.95 8.74 2.43
CA LEU A 278 12.17 9.11 1.25
C LEU A 278 10.95 8.20 1.08
N ASN A 279 11.07 6.91 1.45
CA ASN A 279 9.95 5.96 1.41
C ASN A 279 8.84 6.36 2.40
N THR A 280 9.22 6.68 3.65
CA THR A 280 8.32 7.16 4.69
C THR A 280 7.72 8.53 4.35
N ALA A 281 8.50 9.45 3.77
CA ALA A 281 7.98 10.72 3.28
C ALA A 281 6.92 10.51 2.17
N GLY A 282 7.10 9.52 1.30
CA GLY A 282 6.10 9.11 0.32
C GLY A 282 4.76 8.73 0.96
N LEU A 283 4.77 7.74 1.86
CA LEU A 283 3.55 7.25 2.53
C LEU A 283 2.92 8.32 3.43
N ALA A 284 3.72 9.08 4.17
CA ALA A 284 3.25 10.19 4.99
C ALA A 284 2.56 11.28 4.16
N ALA A 285 3.04 11.59 2.95
CA ALA A 285 2.36 12.52 2.05
C ALA A 285 0.96 12.02 1.64
N GLN A 286 0.79 10.72 1.36
CA GLN A 286 -0.54 10.15 1.09
C GLN A 286 -1.47 10.22 2.31
N GLY A 287 -0.95 9.94 3.52
CA GLY A 287 -1.70 10.09 4.77
C GLY A 287 -2.15 11.54 5.03
N LEU A 288 -1.25 12.52 4.86
CA LEU A 288 -1.56 13.95 5.00
C LEU A 288 -2.59 14.44 3.96
N ALA A 289 -2.56 13.86 2.74
CA ALA A 289 -3.49 14.18 1.67
C ALA A 289 -4.95 13.72 1.94
N LEU A 290 -5.20 12.90 2.97
CA LEU A 290 -6.55 12.59 3.46
C LEU A 290 -7.25 13.80 4.10
N ARG A 291 -6.48 14.79 4.59
CA ARG A 291 -6.99 15.98 5.30
C ARG A 291 -6.30 17.27 4.81
N PRO A 292 -6.39 17.60 3.50
CA PRO A 292 -5.56 18.63 2.88
C PRO A 292 -5.95 20.06 3.29
N SER A 293 -7.19 20.27 3.75
CA SER A 293 -7.65 21.54 4.34
C SER A 293 -6.95 21.88 5.66
N THR A 294 -6.54 20.86 6.42
CA THR A 294 -5.87 21.01 7.72
C THR A 294 -4.35 20.97 7.57
N TYR A 295 -3.84 20.05 6.73
CA TYR A 295 -2.41 19.74 6.62
C TYR A 295 -1.78 20.13 5.28
N GLY A 296 -2.43 20.98 4.47
CA GLY A 296 -1.92 21.40 3.16
C GLY A 296 -0.51 22.00 3.20
N ALA A 297 -0.17 22.76 4.25
CA ALA A 297 1.18 23.30 4.44
C ALA A 297 2.20 22.21 4.81
N THR A 298 1.83 21.27 5.69
CA THR A 298 2.62 20.09 6.06
C THR A 298 2.94 19.25 4.81
N LEU A 299 1.90 18.92 4.04
CA LEU A 299 1.98 18.18 2.77
C LEU A 299 2.84 18.90 1.71
N ALA A 300 2.71 20.22 1.59
CA ALA A 300 3.55 21.02 0.70
C ALA A 300 5.04 20.93 1.09
N ARG A 301 5.37 20.95 2.39
CA ARG A 301 6.74 20.71 2.86
C ARG A 301 7.24 19.30 2.52
N VAL A 302 6.42 18.25 2.66
CA VAL A 302 6.84 16.88 2.28
C VAL A 302 7.13 16.79 0.78
N ARG A 303 6.26 17.37 -0.06
CA ARG A 303 6.45 17.37 -1.53
C ARG A 303 7.67 18.17 -1.97
N ALA A 304 7.97 19.30 -1.30
CA ALA A 304 9.18 20.07 -1.55
C ALA A 304 10.46 19.34 -1.09
N PHE A 305 10.41 18.66 0.06
CA PHE A 305 11.47 17.77 0.54
C PHE A 305 11.76 16.64 -0.48
N LEU A 306 10.72 15.94 -0.95
CA LEU A 306 10.87 14.92 -1.99
C LEU A 306 11.47 15.52 -3.28
N GLY A 307 10.96 16.65 -3.77
CA GLY A 307 11.48 17.28 -4.99
C GLY A 307 12.90 17.85 -4.86
N ALA A 308 13.40 18.10 -3.65
CA ALA A 308 14.79 18.46 -3.38
C ALA A 308 15.73 17.24 -3.31
N HIS A 309 15.19 16.02 -3.14
CA HIS A 309 15.94 14.77 -2.97
C HIS A 309 15.70 13.74 -4.10
N GLN A 310 15.08 14.14 -5.21
CA GLN A 310 15.02 13.31 -6.41
C GLN A 310 16.38 13.33 -7.12
N ASN A 311 16.91 12.15 -7.43
CA ASN A 311 18.22 11.97 -8.06
C ASN A 311 18.23 12.33 -9.55
N ALA A 312 19.43 12.50 -10.09
CA ALA A 312 19.63 12.87 -11.50
C ALA A 312 19.23 11.77 -12.51
N ASP A 313 18.99 10.53 -12.08
CA ASP A 313 18.36 9.47 -12.88
C ASP A 313 16.83 9.51 -12.82
N GLY A 314 16.24 10.25 -11.88
CA GLY A 314 14.79 10.32 -11.62
C GLY A 314 14.33 9.51 -10.42
N GLY A 315 15.17 8.62 -9.88
CA GLY A 315 14.85 7.84 -8.69
C GLY A 315 15.10 8.59 -7.39
N PHE A 316 15.04 7.86 -6.28
CA PHE A 316 15.20 8.34 -4.91
C PHE A 316 16.03 7.33 -4.12
N GLY A 317 16.98 7.78 -3.32
CA GLY A 317 17.63 6.92 -2.31
C GLY A 317 16.67 6.54 -1.18
N ILE A 318 17.03 5.54 -0.36
CA ILE A 318 16.21 5.15 0.81
C ILE A 318 16.14 6.30 1.82
N SER A 319 17.26 7.00 2.02
CA SER A 319 17.40 8.12 2.95
C SER A 319 18.15 9.32 2.34
N THR A 320 18.09 10.46 3.02
CA THR A 320 18.83 11.68 2.65
C THR A 320 20.37 11.54 2.70
N THR A 321 20.91 10.43 3.21
CA THR A 321 22.36 10.16 3.18
C THR A 321 22.79 9.19 2.07
N GLU A 322 21.84 8.63 1.33
CA GLU A 322 22.08 7.60 0.32
C GLU A 322 21.87 8.18 -1.09
N THR A 323 22.95 8.18 -1.89
CA THR A 323 22.98 8.84 -3.21
C THR A 323 22.63 7.93 -4.38
N ALA A 324 22.53 6.61 -4.16
CA ALA A 324 22.06 5.65 -5.15
C ALA A 324 20.54 5.53 -5.07
N SER A 325 19.86 5.56 -6.22
CA SER A 325 18.41 5.39 -6.29
C SER A 325 17.99 3.94 -6.00
N ASP A 326 17.03 3.77 -5.10
CA ASP A 326 16.35 2.52 -4.78
C ASP A 326 14.94 2.49 -5.40
N VAL A 327 14.53 1.32 -5.87
CA VAL A 327 13.24 1.12 -6.55
C VAL A 327 12.06 1.30 -5.60
N ARG A 328 12.16 0.82 -4.35
CA ARG A 328 11.06 0.88 -3.37
C ARG A 328 10.85 2.32 -2.89
N ALA A 329 11.94 3.00 -2.54
CA ALA A 329 11.92 4.41 -2.19
C ALA A 329 11.37 5.26 -3.34
N SER A 330 11.77 4.99 -4.58
CA SER A 330 11.26 5.68 -5.78
C SER A 330 9.77 5.47 -5.99
N ALA A 331 9.27 4.24 -5.89
CA ALA A 331 7.85 3.92 -6.03
C ALA A 331 6.99 4.62 -4.97
N GLN A 332 7.40 4.57 -3.69
CA GLN A 332 6.68 5.22 -2.60
C GLN A 332 6.77 6.76 -2.66
N ALA A 333 7.93 7.32 -3.00
CA ALA A 333 8.12 8.76 -3.18
C ALA A 333 7.26 9.32 -4.32
N LEU A 334 7.14 8.62 -5.45
CA LEU A 334 6.25 9.02 -6.55
C LEU A 334 4.77 8.92 -6.16
N GLY A 335 4.37 7.83 -5.48
CA GLY A 335 3.02 7.68 -4.93
C GLY A 335 2.65 8.80 -3.94
N GLY A 336 3.60 9.26 -3.13
CA GLY A 336 3.45 10.39 -2.21
C GLY A 336 3.50 11.78 -2.86
N ALA A 337 4.32 11.96 -3.90
CA ALA A 337 4.36 13.19 -4.68
C ALA A 337 2.98 13.46 -5.31
N VAL A 338 2.35 12.43 -5.88
CA VAL A 338 0.94 12.46 -6.31
C VAL A 338 0.01 12.60 -5.10
N GLY A 339 0.20 11.81 -4.06
CA GLY A 339 -0.54 11.89 -2.80
C GLY A 339 -1.92 11.23 -2.82
N THR A 340 -2.25 10.43 -3.84
CA THR A 340 -3.50 9.67 -3.88
C THR A 340 -3.43 8.49 -2.92
N SER A 341 -4.44 8.33 -2.06
CA SER A 341 -4.55 7.19 -1.14
C SER A 341 -4.75 5.88 -1.91
N PHE A 342 -4.11 4.78 -1.48
CA PHE A 342 -4.37 3.44 -2.04
C PHE A 342 -5.85 3.03 -1.93
N GLY A 343 -6.59 3.58 -0.95
CA GLY A 343 -8.03 3.38 -0.85
C GLY A 343 -8.80 3.97 -2.03
N THR A 344 -8.43 5.15 -2.52
CA THR A 344 -9.14 5.86 -3.59
C THR A 344 -8.46 5.78 -4.96
N LEU A 345 -7.22 5.28 -5.03
CA LEU A 345 -6.44 5.16 -6.26
C LEU A 345 -7.18 4.32 -7.32
N ARG A 346 -7.24 4.86 -8.54
CA ARG A 346 -7.73 4.24 -9.77
C ARG A 346 -6.91 4.80 -10.92
N LEU A 347 -6.63 3.98 -11.93
CA LEU A 347 -5.98 4.40 -13.15
C LEU A 347 -6.94 5.30 -13.96
N ALA A 348 -6.43 6.43 -14.48
CA ALA A 348 -7.26 7.44 -15.15
C ALA A 348 -7.67 7.07 -16.60
N THR A 349 -7.02 6.06 -17.20
CA THR A 349 -7.25 5.57 -18.57
C THR A 349 -7.15 4.06 -18.60
N THR A 350 -7.89 3.39 -19.50
CA THR A 350 -7.73 1.94 -19.73
C THR A 350 -6.34 1.62 -20.27
N LEU A 351 -5.74 0.51 -19.83
CA LEU A 351 -4.41 0.09 -20.29
C LEU A 351 -4.36 -0.17 -21.82
N PRO A 352 -3.24 0.14 -22.49
CA PRO A 352 -2.99 -0.30 -23.86
C PRO A 352 -3.10 -1.82 -23.95
N GLY A 353 -3.78 -2.32 -24.99
CA GLY A 353 -3.96 -3.77 -25.19
C GLY A 353 -5.15 -4.39 -24.46
N ALA A 354 -5.90 -3.64 -23.64
CA ALA A 354 -7.16 -4.09 -23.01
C ALA A 354 -8.28 -4.28 -24.06
N GLY A 355 -8.21 -5.37 -24.82
CA GLY A 355 -9.00 -5.63 -26.01
C GLY A 355 -10.44 -6.07 -25.71
N ALA A 356 -11.38 -5.13 -25.83
CA ALA A 356 -12.78 -5.39 -26.18
C ALA A 356 -13.54 -6.46 -25.34
N GLY A 357 -13.26 -6.55 -24.04
CA GLY A 357 -14.18 -7.18 -23.07
C GLY A 357 -15.53 -6.43 -23.11
N GLY A 358 -16.55 -7.07 -23.68
CA GLY A 358 -17.74 -6.37 -24.19
C GLY A 358 -18.61 -5.69 -23.13
N SER A 359 -18.43 -4.39 -22.92
CA SER A 359 -19.46 -3.56 -22.30
C SER A 359 -20.65 -3.43 -23.26
N PRO A 360 -21.89 -3.78 -22.84
CA PRO A 360 -23.05 -3.62 -23.70
C PRO A 360 -23.28 -2.12 -23.99
N PRO A 361 -23.62 -1.73 -25.22
CA PRO A 361 -23.82 -0.31 -25.56
C PRO A 361 -24.93 0.28 -24.69
N PRO A 362 -24.83 1.57 -24.28
CA PRO A 362 -25.82 2.20 -23.43
C PRO A 362 -27.19 2.11 -24.10
N THR A 363 -28.14 1.47 -23.42
CA THR A 363 -29.49 1.24 -23.95
C THR A 363 -30.16 2.58 -24.20
N GLY A 364 -30.31 2.94 -25.48
CA GLY A 364 -30.82 4.24 -25.88
C GLY A 364 -32.22 4.51 -25.33
N THR A 365 -32.42 5.73 -24.81
CA THR A 365 -33.69 6.17 -24.23
C THR A 365 -34.86 5.86 -25.18
N PRO A 366 -35.89 5.10 -24.75
CA PRO A 366 -36.95 4.65 -25.63
C PRO A 366 -37.80 5.84 -26.10
N THR A 367 -37.67 6.20 -27.38
CA THR A 367 -38.54 7.20 -28.02
C THR A 367 -39.98 6.65 -28.05
N PRO A 368 -40.98 7.38 -27.56
CA PRO A 368 -42.36 6.89 -27.49
C PRO A 368 -42.95 6.71 -28.90
N ARG A 369 -43.26 5.46 -29.27
CA ARG A 369 -43.91 5.13 -30.54
C ARG A 369 -45.44 5.23 -30.40
N PRO A 370 -46.18 5.79 -31.39
CA PRO A 370 -47.63 5.93 -31.28
C PRO A 370 -48.39 4.60 -31.12
N THR A 371 -49.47 4.63 -30.35
CA THR A 371 -50.35 3.48 -30.09
C THR A 371 -51.29 3.19 -31.25
N GLY A 372 -51.06 2.07 -31.95
CA GLY A 372 -52.03 1.45 -32.86
C GLY A 372 -52.98 0.50 -32.12
N PRO A 373 -54.19 0.22 -32.63
CA PRO A 373 -55.20 -0.57 -31.95
C PRO A 373 -54.87 -2.08 -31.86
N ARG A 374 -55.35 -2.71 -30.78
CA ARG A 374 -55.06 -4.10 -30.38
C ARG A 374 -55.96 -5.14 -31.09
N PRO A 375 -55.39 -6.16 -31.76
CA PRO A 375 -56.11 -7.40 -32.11
C PRO A 375 -56.34 -8.31 -30.90
N THR A 376 -57.38 -9.16 -30.95
CA THR A 376 -57.83 -10.01 -29.84
C THR A 376 -57.14 -11.38 -29.75
N SER A 377 -57.12 -11.97 -28.54
CA SER A 377 -56.50 -13.26 -28.23
C SER A 377 -57.20 -14.49 -28.84
N PRO A 378 -56.44 -15.54 -29.19
CA PRO A 378 -56.91 -16.94 -29.20
C PRO A 378 -56.93 -17.55 -27.79
N ALA A 379 -57.63 -18.68 -27.63
CA ALA A 379 -57.84 -19.39 -26.36
C ALA A 379 -56.71 -20.41 -26.02
N PRO A 380 -56.54 -20.81 -24.73
CA PRO A 380 -55.52 -21.77 -24.31
C PRO A 380 -55.85 -23.23 -24.69
N ARG A 381 -54.81 -24.08 -24.79
CA ARG A 381 -54.92 -25.53 -25.05
C ARG A 381 -54.59 -26.33 -23.77
N PRO A 382 -55.20 -27.52 -23.53
CA PRO A 382 -55.10 -28.19 -22.22
C PRO A 382 -53.72 -28.78 -21.90
N SER A 383 -53.45 -28.94 -20.60
CA SER A 383 -52.27 -29.58 -20.03
C SER A 383 -52.46 -31.10 -19.81
N THR A 384 -51.39 -31.87 -20.02
CA THR A 384 -51.31 -33.31 -19.75
C THR A 384 -50.76 -33.55 -18.33
N PRO A 385 -51.30 -34.50 -17.53
CA PRO A 385 -50.82 -34.78 -16.18
C PRO A 385 -49.55 -35.66 -16.14
N ALA A 386 -48.80 -35.56 -15.04
CA ALA A 386 -47.63 -36.39 -14.75
C ALA A 386 -48.01 -37.71 -14.03
N PRO A 387 -47.21 -38.79 -14.15
CA PRO A 387 -47.49 -40.08 -13.52
C PRO A 387 -47.15 -40.14 -12.02
N VAL A 388 -47.88 -40.97 -11.29
CA VAL A 388 -47.74 -41.22 -9.84
C VAL A 388 -46.85 -42.46 -9.61
N PRO A 389 -45.96 -42.48 -8.59
CA PRO A 389 -45.11 -43.64 -8.31
C PRO A 389 -45.86 -44.78 -7.62
N ALA A 390 -45.53 -46.01 -8.02
CA ALA A 390 -45.83 -47.24 -7.26
C ALA A 390 -44.56 -47.74 -6.56
N GLY A 391 -44.69 -48.58 -5.52
CA GLY A 391 -43.53 -49.04 -4.75
C GLY A 391 -43.75 -50.33 -3.96
N ALA A 392 -42.81 -50.58 -3.03
CA ALA A 392 -42.71 -51.72 -2.13
C ALA A 392 -42.32 -53.09 -2.74
N GLY A 393 -41.29 -53.69 -2.14
CA GLY A 393 -40.76 -55.03 -2.42
C GLY A 393 -39.38 -55.16 -1.76
N GLY A 394 -39.16 -56.19 -0.93
CA GLY A 394 -37.93 -56.31 -0.13
C GLY A 394 -37.63 -57.74 0.35
N SER A 395 -36.63 -57.87 1.23
CA SER A 395 -35.97 -59.12 1.67
C SER A 395 -34.98 -59.70 0.64
N GLY A 396 -33.81 -60.25 1.01
CA GLY A 396 -33.15 -60.25 2.33
C GLY A 396 -32.03 -61.30 2.50
N SER A 397 -31.26 -61.17 3.58
CA SER A 397 -30.39 -62.18 4.22
C SER A 397 -29.01 -62.58 3.63
N GLY A 398 -28.03 -62.80 4.52
CA GLY A 398 -26.83 -63.64 4.33
C GLY A 398 -25.55 -62.98 3.76
N GLY A 399 -24.32 -63.26 4.25
CA GLY A 399 -23.94 -63.96 5.49
C GLY A 399 -22.50 -64.50 5.55
N GLY A 400 -21.64 -63.94 6.41
CA GLY A 400 -20.32 -64.49 6.80
C GLY A 400 -19.15 -64.29 5.81
N ALA A 401 -17.88 -64.62 6.13
CA ALA A 401 -17.19 -64.83 7.42
C ALA A 401 -15.66 -65.02 7.20
N VAL A 402 -14.90 -65.24 8.30
CA VAL A 402 -13.54 -65.86 8.36
C VAL A 402 -12.30 -64.97 8.05
N GLY A 403 -11.34 -64.95 9.00
CA GLY A 403 -9.94 -64.46 8.87
C GLY A 403 -8.95 -65.65 8.72
N PRO A 404 -7.83 -65.77 9.49
CA PRO A 404 -7.28 -64.86 10.51
C PRO A 404 -5.71 -64.79 10.61
N ARG A 405 -5.18 -64.06 11.62
CA ARG A 405 -3.82 -64.20 12.27
C ARG A 405 -2.58 -63.81 11.41
N THR A 406 -1.37 -63.54 11.94
CA THR A 406 -0.79 -63.62 13.32
C THR A 406 -0.06 -62.33 13.77
N GLY A 407 0.13 -62.14 15.09
CA GLY A 407 1.19 -61.28 15.69
C GLY A 407 2.56 -61.99 15.76
N PRO A 408 3.51 -61.66 16.68
CA PRO A 408 3.41 -60.93 17.97
C PRO A 408 4.20 -59.60 18.01
N ALA A 409 4.16 -58.70 19.03
CA ALA A 409 3.57 -58.63 20.38
C ALA A 409 4.49 -58.89 21.61
N LEU A 410 5.01 -57.78 22.17
CA LEU A 410 5.41 -57.46 23.57
C LEU A 410 5.29 -55.91 23.71
N GLY A 411 5.24 -55.23 24.87
CA GLY A 411 5.22 -55.59 26.30
C GLY A 411 6.02 -54.56 27.13
N SER A 412 5.61 -54.02 28.29
CA SER A 412 4.38 -54.17 29.10
C SER A 412 4.20 -53.03 30.14
N GLY A 413 2.95 -52.64 30.45
CA GLY A 413 2.55 -51.99 31.74
C GLY A 413 2.91 -50.51 31.97
N VAL A 414 2.35 -49.78 32.96
CA VAL A 414 1.24 -50.02 33.92
C VAL A 414 0.58 -48.64 34.24
N GLY A 415 -0.72 -48.56 34.54
CA GLY A 415 -1.42 -47.35 35.05
C GLY A 415 -1.86 -47.50 36.52
N PRO A 416 -2.99 -46.93 36.99
CA PRO A 416 -3.76 -45.76 36.52
C PRO A 416 -4.03 -44.75 37.68
N GLY A 417 -4.80 -43.66 37.47
CA GLY A 417 -5.23 -42.79 38.59
C GLY A 417 -6.14 -41.60 38.27
N ALA A 418 -7.45 -41.78 38.47
CA ALA A 418 -8.49 -40.75 38.57
C ALA A 418 -9.67 -41.36 39.39
N PRO A 419 -10.43 -40.60 40.20
CA PRO A 419 -11.44 -39.66 39.68
C PRO A 419 -11.66 -38.39 40.53
N GLY A 420 -12.59 -37.50 40.12
CA GLY A 420 -13.07 -36.39 40.95
C GLY A 420 -14.04 -35.45 40.22
N THR A 421 -15.34 -35.52 40.56
CA THR A 421 -16.40 -34.64 40.01
C THR A 421 -16.71 -33.47 40.94
N GLY A 422 -17.02 -32.29 40.40
CA GLY A 422 -17.54 -31.17 41.20
C GLY A 422 -18.14 -30.04 40.34
N SER A 423 -19.44 -29.80 40.50
CA SER A 423 -20.13 -28.63 39.93
C SER A 423 -20.05 -27.43 40.89
N SER A 424 -19.97 -26.21 40.35
CA SER A 424 -20.68 -25.02 40.87
C SER A 424 -20.48 -23.80 39.96
N SER A 425 -21.58 -23.13 39.62
CA SER A 425 -21.59 -21.68 39.42
C SER A 425 -22.02 -21.02 40.74
N PRO A 426 -21.66 -19.76 40.99
CA PRO A 426 -22.63 -18.72 40.64
C PRO A 426 -22.01 -17.40 40.15
N THR A 427 -22.83 -16.59 39.47
CA THR A 427 -22.63 -15.14 39.35
C THR A 427 -23.24 -14.44 40.58
N PRO A 428 -22.73 -13.27 40.97
CA PRO A 428 -23.61 -12.09 40.96
C PRO A 428 -22.91 -10.83 40.43
N ALA A 429 -23.69 -9.77 40.19
CA ALA A 429 -23.21 -8.51 39.63
C ALA A 429 -23.32 -7.34 40.62
N ALA A 430 -22.31 -6.46 40.61
CA ALA A 430 -22.36 -5.05 40.99
C ALA A 430 -21.25 -4.34 40.19
N SER A 431 -21.44 -3.22 39.49
CA SER A 431 -22.08 -1.94 39.88
C SER A 431 -21.28 -1.20 40.95
N ALA A 432 -20.27 -0.43 40.51
CA ALA A 432 -19.60 0.59 41.31
C ALA A 432 -19.36 1.82 40.42
N THR A 433 -20.07 2.92 40.72
CA THR A 433 -19.88 4.22 40.07
C THR A 433 -18.93 5.07 40.93
N SER A 434 -17.91 5.68 40.32
CA SER A 434 -17.13 6.76 40.95
C SER A 434 -16.76 7.84 39.92
N THR A 435 -16.73 9.07 40.39
CA THR A 435 -16.72 10.32 39.60
C THR A 435 -15.31 10.80 39.21
N PRO A 436 -15.19 11.73 38.24
CA PRO A 436 -13.90 12.03 37.60
C PRO A 436 -13.00 12.98 38.43
N SER A 437 -11.69 12.76 38.32
CA SER A 437 -10.66 13.68 38.82
C SER A 437 -10.50 14.88 37.89
N THR A 438 -10.91 16.06 38.35
CA THR A 438 -10.69 17.33 37.62
C THR A 438 -9.31 17.91 37.89
N SER A 439 -8.49 18.11 36.85
CA SER A 439 -7.27 18.93 36.91
C SER A 439 -7.18 19.84 35.68
N SER A 440 -7.50 21.12 35.90
CA SER A 440 -7.39 22.20 34.91
C SER A 440 -6.04 22.95 35.09
N PRO A 441 -5.59 23.78 34.12
CA PRO A 441 -4.16 23.80 33.80
C PRO A 441 -3.36 24.94 34.45
N SER A 442 -2.10 24.65 34.77
CA SER A 442 -1.07 25.64 35.09
C SER A 442 -0.57 26.34 33.83
N SER A 443 -0.91 27.62 33.67
CA SER A 443 -0.49 28.47 32.55
C SER A 443 0.92 29.03 32.72
N SER A 444 1.79 28.88 31.72
CA SER A 444 3.07 29.61 31.67
C SER A 444 3.61 29.75 30.24
N SER A 445 3.59 30.98 29.70
CA SER A 445 4.26 31.43 28.47
C SER A 445 4.10 32.95 28.31
N PRO A 446 4.98 33.67 27.59
CA PRO A 446 6.37 33.34 27.24
C PRO A 446 7.36 34.48 27.62
N SER A 447 8.65 34.13 27.80
CA SER A 447 9.73 35.12 28.02
C SER A 447 10.48 35.42 26.73
N THR A 448 10.17 36.52 26.06
CA THR A 448 10.96 37.04 24.93
C THR A 448 12.17 37.83 25.39
N PRO A 449 13.30 37.72 24.68
CA PRO A 449 14.11 38.90 24.37
C PRO A 449 14.33 39.06 22.86
N SER A 450 14.39 40.32 22.41
CA SER A 450 14.81 40.71 21.06
C SER A 450 16.11 41.54 21.14
N PRO A 451 16.62 42.15 20.06
CA PRO A 451 17.81 41.65 19.38
C PRO A 451 19.08 42.46 19.66
N SER A 452 20.25 41.85 19.44
CA SER A 452 21.57 42.49 19.64
C SER A 452 22.45 42.41 18.39
N SER A 453 22.55 43.54 17.70
CA SER A 453 23.51 43.90 16.65
C SER A 453 23.38 45.41 16.45
N PRO A 454 24.47 46.19 16.24
CA PRO A 454 25.50 45.91 15.24
C PRO A 454 26.95 46.14 15.69
N SER A 455 27.93 45.78 14.85
CA SER A 455 29.20 46.49 14.67
C SER A 455 29.86 46.11 13.34
N SER A 456 30.35 47.11 12.61
CA SER A 456 31.00 46.94 11.29
C SER A 456 32.52 46.95 11.43
N ALA A 457 33.23 46.16 10.60
CA ALA A 457 34.66 46.32 10.38
C ALA A 457 34.97 46.14 8.89
N SER A 458 35.71 47.09 8.31
CA SER A 458 36.04 47.16 6.88
C SER A 458 37.41 46.54 6.57
N GLY A 459 37.54 45.83 5.45
CA GLY A 459 38.82 45.32 4.95
C GLY A 459 38.84 45.22 3.43
N THR A 460 39.47 46.18 2.76
CA THR A 460 39.56 46.24 1.29
C THR A 460 40.79 45.54 0.74
N ALA A 461 40.63 44.75 -0.33
CA ALA A 461 41.72 44.43 -1.26
C ALA A 461 41.17 44.20 -2.68
N THR A 462 41.77 44.85 -3.67
CA THR A 462 41.45 44.75 -5.11
C THR A 462 42.47 43.91 -5.86
N ALA A 463 42.04 43.12 -6.85
CA ALA A 463 42.81 42.92 -8.09
C ALA A 463 41.91 42.35 -9.21
N SER A 464 42.12 42.81 -10.44
CA SER A 464 41.56 42.22 -11.67
C SER A 464 42.63 41.40 -12.39
N GLY A 465 42.24 40.40 -13.17
CA GLY A 465 43.16 39.67 -14.06
C GLY A 465 42.41 38.70 -14.96
N ALA A 466 42.62 38.78 -16.28
CA ALA A 466 41.83 38.04 -17.26
C ALA A 466 42.72 37.25 -18.24
N GLY A 467 42.29 36.01 -18.53
CA GLY A 467 42.53 35.29 -19.79
C GLY A 467 43.93 34.74 -20.06
N SER A 468 43.99 33.45 -20.42
CA SER A 468 44.65 32.95 -21.66
C SER A 468 44.46 31.44 -21.82
N THR A 469 44.20 31.00 -23.05
CA THR A 469 44.21 29.59 -23.47
C THR A 469 45.54 29.23 -24.14
N PRO A 470 45.95 27.95 -24.11
CA PRO A 470 46.50 27.30 -25.30
C PRO A 470 45.78 25.98 -25.65
N PRO A 471 45.98 25.40 -26.86
CA PRO A 471 45.05 24.42 -27.43
C PRO A 471 45.76 23.04 -27.69
N PRO A 472 45.46 22.18 -28.70
CA PRO A 472 45.21 20.78 -28.42
C PRO A 472 46.13 19.77 -29.15
N THR A 473 46.05 18.49 -28.78
CA THR A 473 46.58 17.36 -29.56
C THR A 473 45.62 16.17 -29.56
N ALA A 474 45.60 15.42 -30.66
CA ALA A 474 44.89 14.15 -30.81
C ALA A 474 45.89 13.08 -31.27
N GLY A 475 45.70 11.83 -30.83
CA GLY A 475 46.60 10.71 -31.14
C GLY A 475 45.96 9.37 -30.79
N GLY A 476 46.13 8.40 -31.68
CA GLY A 476 45.43 7.12 -31.66
C GLY A 476 46.12 5.98 -30.88
N PRO A 477 45.77 4.71 -31.19
CA PRO A 477 45.65 3.66 -30.17
C PRO A 477 46.85 2.71 -30.08
N SER A 478 46.99 2.05 -28.92
CA SER A 478 47.87 0.88 -28.76
C SER A 478 47.36 -0.15 -27.72
N THR A 479 47.03 -1.32 -28.25
CA THR A 479 47.26 -2.68 -27.70
C THR A 479 47.20 -2.95 -26.19
N GLN A 480 46.38 -3.97 -25.87
CA GLN A 480 46.49 -4.91 -24.74
C GLN A 480 47.87 -4.99 -24.03
N ARG A 481 47.82 -5.09 -22.69
CA ARG A 481 48.78 -5.93 -21.96
C ARG A 481 48.07 -6.69 -20.84
N THR A 482 48.08 -8.02 -20.94
CA THR A 482 47.63 -8.92 -19.87
C THR A 482 48.59 -8.89 -18.70
N SER A 483 48.08 -8.79 -17.48
CA SER A 483 48.84 -9.05 -16.24
C SER A 483 47.99 -9.89 -15.29
N ALA A 484 48.66 -10.81 -14.60
CA ALA A 484 48.03 -11.97 -13.98
C ALA A 484 47.26 -11.69 -12.68
N THR A 485 46.34 -12.61 -12.39
CA THR A 485 45.67 -12.81 -11.12
C THR A 485 46.65 -12.86 -9.94
N THR A 486 46.42 -12.02 -8.93
CA THR A 486 46.88 -12.25 -7.54
C THR A 486 45.69 -12.06 -6.59
N GLY A 487 45.58 -12.93 -5.59
CA GLY A 487 44.35 -13.08 -4.81
C GLY A 487 44.11 -11.95 -3.81
N GLY A 488 43.01 -11.21 -3.98
CA GLY A 488 42.42 -10.37 -2.94
C GLY A 488 41.26 -11.10 -2.27
N VAL A 489 41.32 -11.30 -0.95
CA VAL A 489 40.20 -11.84 -0.17
C VAL A 489 39.06 -10.82 -0.11
N ASN A 490 37.89 -11.22 -0.58
CA ASN A 490 36.75 -10.33 -0.81
C ASN A 490 35.97 -10.08 0.51
N PRO A 491 35.78 -8.83 0.99
CA PRO A 491 35.24 -8.55 2.34
C PRO A 491 33.74 -8.85 2.55
N LEU A 492 33.02 -9.31 1.52
CA LEU A 492 31.57 -9.58 1.51
C LEU A 492 31.06 -10.60 2.54
N TRP A 493 31.94 -11.37 3.19
CA TRP A 493 31.55 -12.44 4.13
C TRP A 493 30.92 -11.94 5.45
N TRP A 494 31.15 -10.69 5.85
CA TRP A 494 30.63 -10.17 7.13
C TRP A 494 29.15 -9.73 7.08
N VAL A 495 28.64 -9.33 5.91
CA VAL A 495 27.25 -8.84 5.77
C VAL A 495 26.24 -10.00 5.84
N VAL A 496 26.59 -11.14 5.24
CA VAL A 496 25.71 -12.34 5.22
C VAL A 496 25.51 -12.92 6.63
N LEU A 497 26.52 -12.81 7.51
CA LEU A 497 26.41 -13.32 8.89
C LEU A 497 25.50 -12.45 9.77
N ALA A 498 25.40 -11.14 9.51
CA ALA A 498 24.60 -10.22 10.29
C ALA A 498 23.08 -10.52 10.21
N VAL A 499 22.60 -10.95 9.04
CA VAL A 499 21.17 -11.29 8.83
C VAL A 499 20.81 -12.65 9.45
N ALA A 500 21.76 -13.60 9.52
CA ALA A 500 21.51 -14.95 10.04
C ALA A 500 21.56 -15.04 11.58
N VAL A 501 22.32 -14.19 12.26
CA VAL A 501 22.54 -14.27 13.72
C VAL A 501 21.38 -13.65 14.53
N GLY A 502 20.57 -12.76 13.93
CA GLY A 502 19.49 -12.04 14.61
C GLY A 502 18.39 -12.93 15.25
N PHE A 503 18.24 -14.18 14.79
CA PHE A 503 17.27 -15.14 15.33
C PHE A 503 17.83 -16.06 16.44
N GLY A 504 19.11 -15.95 16.81
CA GLY A 504 19.81 -16.98 17.58
C GLY A 504 20.02 -16.77 19.09
N VAL A 505 19.91 -15.54 19.62
CA VAL A 505 20.55 -15.19 20.93
C VAL A 505 19.65 -14.38 21.89
N VAL A 506 18.38 -14.78 22.06
CA VAL A 506 17.47 -14.21 23.09
C VAL A 506 16.98 -15.26 24.11
N LEU A 507 17.55 -16.47 24.08
CA LEU A 507 17.38 -17.46 25.15
C LEU A 507 18.73 -17.75 25.84
N VAL A 508 18.68 -18.04 27.15
CA VAL A 508 19.81 -18.40 28.03
C VAL A 508 20.79 -17.25 28.39
N ARG A 509 20.34 -16.27 29.21
CA ARG A 509 21.22 -15.69 30.26
C ARG A 509 20.57 -14.99 31.48
N THR A 510 19.60 -15.64 32.14
CA THR A 510 19.04 -15.17 33.44
C THR A 510 19.19 -16.20 34.57
N LEU A 511 20.37 -16.82 34.70
CA LEU A 511 20.72 -17.68 35.85
C LEU A 511 22.14 -17.41 36.38
N ARG A 512 22.23 -16.52 37.39
CA ARG A 512 22.96 -16.68 38.68
C ARG A 512 23.26 -15.30 39.29
N GLY A 513 22.88 -15.10 40.55
CA GLY A 513 23.04 -13.81 41.24
C GLY A 513 22.37 -13.71 42.61
N ARG A 514 22.22 -14.82 43.35
CA ARG A 514 21.76 -14.74 44.76
C ARG A 514 22.96 -14.32 45.63
N PRO A 515 22.87 -13.23 46.42
CA PRO A 515 23.88 -12.92 47.41
C PRO A 515 23.82 -13.92 48.57
N THR A 516 24.96 -14.46 48.97
CA THR A 516 25.10 -15.20 50.24
C THR A 516 25.22 -14.21 51.41
N PRO A 517 24.54 -14.44 52.54
CA PRO A 517 24.63 -13.57 53.71
C PRO A 517 26.00 -13.69 54.39
N ALA A 518 26.50 -12.57 54.92
CA ALA A 518 27.74 -12.55 55.70
C ALA A 518 27.56 -13.25 57.05
N ARG A 519 28.56 -14.05 57.46
CA ARG A 519 28.65 -14.57 58.84
C ARG A 519 29.29 -13.52 59.74
N HIS A 520 28.60 -13.10 60.79
CA HIS A 520 29.23 -12.43 61.92
C HIS A 520 30.08 -13.42 62.74
N PRO A 521 31.30 -13.05 63.17
CA PRO A 521 31.99 -13.67 64.29
C PRO A 521 31.59 -12.97 65.61
N GLY A 522 31.60 -13.73 66.71
CA GLY A 522 31.39 -13.20 68.06
C GLY A 522 30.50 -14.10 68.91
N ALA A 523 31.06 -14.64 69.99
CA ALA A 523 30.31 -15.36 71.02
C ALA A 523 30.28 -14.50 72.30
N HIS A 524 29.26 -14.67 73.14
CA HIS A 524 29.41 -14.64 74.60
C HIS A 524 28.15 -15.13 75.32
N ARG A 525 28.35 -16.14 76.18
CA ARG A 525 27.47 -16.63 77.27
C ARG A 525 26.07 -17.12 76.85
#